data_AF-A0A6P2PGY0-F1
#
_entry.id   AF-A0A6P2PGY0-F1
#
_cell.length_a   1.000
_cell.length_b   1.000
_cell.length_c   1.000
_cell.angle_alpha   90.00
_cell.angle_beta   90.00
_cell.angle_gamma   90.00
#
_symmetry.space_group_name_H-M   'P 1'
#
loop_
_entity.id
_entity.type
_entity.pdbx_description
1 polymer ?
#
loop_
_entity_poly.entity_id
_entity_poly.type
_entity_poly.pdbx_seq_one_letter_code
_entity_poly.pdbx_strand_id
1 'polypeptide(L)'
;MDNARQFPDFDVEKFVDLLRTGYPSNDEADFELPDACLKQCTGAQGEVLPDRFDAIAIELARGYHRGQLPYAFCDEVVNLLVGRLYADALVDRDTWPALFWEVYLAFDAGEYFRPGERDIDPVEKYTRPLIEEIVGKVSPGCASVVGKPAGS
;
A
#
# COMPACT_ATOMS: atom_id res chain seq x y z
N MET A 1 12.90 -17.40 -8.06
CA MET A 1 12.59 -17.95 -6.74
C MET A 1 11.62 -16.98 -6.12
N ASP A 2 10.34 -17.32 -6.16
CA ASP A 2 9.27 -16.57 -5.49
C ASP A 2 9.58 -16.53 -4.00
N ASN A 3 9.96 -15.37 -3.50
CA ASN A 3 9.91 -15.08 -2.09
C ASN A 3 8.61 -14.30 -1.86
N ALA A 4 7.47 -14.93 -2.16
CA ALA A 4 6.25 -14.55 -1.49
C ALA A 4 6.56 -14.73 -0.02
N ARG A 5 6.89 -13.65 0.69
CA ARG A 5 7.10 -13.67 2.13
C ARG A 5 5.83 -14.27 2.72
N GLN A 6 5.91 -15.55 3.07
CA GLN A 6 4.81 -16.24 3.72
C GLN A 6 4.89 -15.87 5.18
N PHE A 7 3.87 -15.19 5.66
CA PHE A 7 3.70 -14.94 7.07
C PHE A 7 2.75 -16.03 7.59
N PRO A 8 3.25 -17.10 8.23
CA PRO A 8 2.42 -18.24 8.64
C PRO A 8 1.28 -17.85 9.59
N ASP A 9 1.40 -16.68 10.23
CA ASP A 9 0.43 -16.10 11.16
C ASP A 9 -0.26 -14.84 10.63
N PHE A 10 -0.02 -14.43 9.38
CA PHE A 10 -0.61 -13.23 8.79
C PHE A 10 -1.01 -13.44 7.32
N ASP A 11 -2.31 -13.57 7.11
CA ASP A 11 -2.92 -13.66 5.78
C ASP A 11 -3.33 -12.25 5.33
N VAL A 12 -2.54 -11.66 4.42
CA VAL A 12 -2.73 -10.28 3.97
C VAL A 12 -4.02 -10.09 3.18
N GLU A 13 -4.41 -11.06 2.36
CA GLU A 13 -5.64 -10.98 1.57
C GLU A 13 -6.86 -10.97 2.50
N LYS A 14 -6.88 -11.92 3.46
CA LYS A 14 -7.93 -11.98 4.48
C LYS A 14 -7.95 -10.74 5.36
N PHE A 15 -6.79 -10.19 5.68
CA PHE A 15 -6.68 -8.94 6.44
C PHE A 15 -7.30 -7.76 5.69
N VAL A 16 -6.95 -7.56 4.42
CA VAL A 16 -7.52 -6.49 3.58
C VAL A 16 -9.02 -6.68 3.38
N ASP A 17 -9.49 -7.92 3.18
CA ASP A 17 -10.92 -8.22 3.07
C ASP A 17 -11.69 -7.92 4.36
N LEU A 18 -11.09 -8.17 5.52
CA LEU A 18 -11.68 -7.82 6.81
C LEU A 18 -11.82 -6.30 6.96
N LEU A 19 -10.78 -5.54 6.63
CA LEU A 19 -10.83 -4.07 6.63
C LEU A 19 -11.89 -3.55 5.67
N ARG A 20 -11.95 -4.10 4.45
CA ARG A 20 -12.92 -3.72 3.43
C ARG A 20 -14.37 -4.01 3.86
N THR A 21 -14.59 -5.11 4.57
CA THR A 21 -15.93 -5.47 5.10
C THR A 21 -16.36 -4.54 6.24
N GLY A 22 -15.40 -4.04 7.02
CA GLY A 22 -15.65 -3.04 8.07
C GLY A 22 -15.70 -1.60 7.57
N TYR A 23 -15.29 -1.34 6.33
CA TYR A 23 -15.25 0.00 5.75
C TYR A 23 -16.67 0.51 5.47
N PRO A 24 -17.05 1.68 5.99
CA PRO A 24 -18.39 2.22 5.82
C PRO A 24 -18.67 2.54 4.35
N SER A 25 -19.92 2.35 3.93
CA SER A 25 -20.38 2.65 2.57
C SER A 25 -20.64 4.15 2.32
N ASN A 26 -20.45 4.99 3.33
CA ASN A 26 -20.84 6.39 3.35
C ASN A 26 -19.72 7.26 3.91
N ASP A 27 -19.41 8.35 3.19
CA ASP A 27 -18.29 9.28 3.42
C ASP A 27 -18.31 10.06 4.76
N GLU A 28 -19.26 9.79 5.66
CA GLU A 28 -19.45 10.51 6.93
C GLU A 28 -19.04 9.71 8.18
N ALA A 29 -18.62 8.45 8.04
CA ALA A 29 -18.23 7.63 9.17
C ALA A 29 -16.69 7.62 9.32
N ASP A 30 -16.20 8.06 10.48
CA ASP A 30 -14.80 7.91 10.88
C ASP A 30 -14.45 6.41 10.85
N PHE A 31 -13.74 5.98 9.81
CA PHE A 31 -13.24 4.61 9.73
C PHE A 31 -12.00 4.51 10.60
N GLU A 32 -12.13 3.79 11.71
CA GLU A 32 -10.98 3.48 12.56
C GLU A 32 -10.48 2.07 12.28
N LEU A 33 -9.16 1.90 12.23
CA LEU A 33 -8.56 0.58 12.14
C LEU A 33 -8.87 -0.21 13.43
N PRO A 34 -9.62 -1.33 13.38
CA PRO A 34 -9.98 -2.05 14.60
C PRO A 34 -8.73 -2.56 15.34
N ASP A 35 -8.72 -2.51 16.68
CA ASP A 35 -7.60 -3.01 17.51
C ASP A 35 -7.18 -4.44 17.16
N ALA A 36 -8.14 -5.29 16.78
CA ALA A 36 -7.88 -6.66 16.37
C ALA A 36 -7.12 -6.74 15.04
N CYS A 37 -7.35 -5.80 14.12
CA CYS A 37 -6.59 -5.68 12.89
C CYS A 37 -5.20 -5.12 13.18
N LEU A 38 -5.10 -4.09 14.02
CA LEU A 38 -3.81 -3.51 14.39
C LEU A 38 -2.87 -4.57 14.98
N LYS A 39 -3.37 -5.40 15.91
CA LYS A 39 -2.60 -6.52 16.50
C LYS A 39 -2.15 -7.59 15.49
N GLN A 40 -2.81 -7.69 14.33
CA GLN A 40 -2.40 -8.63 13.28
C GLN A 40 -1.26 -8.06 12.43
N CYS A 41 -1.16 -6.75 12.26
CA CYS A 41 -0.12 -6.13 11.44
C CYS A 41 1.08 -5.56 12.23
N THR A 42 0.96 -5.41 13.55
CA THR A 42 2.05 -4.96 14.45
C THR A 42 2.65 -6.10 15.27
N GLY A 43 3.79 -5.85 15.91
CA GLY A 43 4.37 -6.77 16.88
C GLY A 43 3.68 -6.72 18.24
N ALA A 44 4.25 -7.44 19.22
CA ALA A 44 3.61 -7.66 20.52
C ALA A 44 3.49 -6.39 21.37
N GLN A 45 4.32 -5.39 21.09
CA GLN A 45 4.35 -4.09 21.76
C GLN A 45 3.66 -3.00 20.92
N GLY A 46 3.09 -3.36 19.77
CA GLY A 46 2.49 -2.42 18.82
C GLY A 46 3.48 -1.80 17.86
N GLU A 47 4.73 -2.27 17.84
CA GLU A 47 5.78 -1.83 16.93
C GLU A 47 5.45 -2.20 15.48
N VAL A 48 5.94 -1.39 14.54
CA VAL A 48 5.75 -1.65 13.11
C VAL A 48 6.52 -2.91 12.73
N LEU A 49 5.86 -3.79 11.96
CA LEU A 49 6.51 -4.92 11.31
C LEU A 49 6.68 -4.57 9.82
N PRO A 50 7.88 -4.13 9.37
CA PRO A 50 8.07 -3.59 8.02
C PRO A 50 7.56 -4.53 6.92
N ASP A 51 7.84 -5.82 7.06
CA ASP A 51 7.43 -6.83 6.07
C ASP A 51 5.90 -6.98 5.97
N ARG A 52 5.16 -6.81 7.07
CA ARG A 52 3.67 -6.85 7.04
C ARG A 52 3.09 -5.58 6.45
N PHE A 53 3.67 -4.43 6.75
CA PHE A 53 3.26 -3.15 6.17
C PHE A 53 3.51 -3.16 4.65
N ASP A 54 4.68 -3.62 4.20
CA ASP A 54 4.97 -3.81 2.78
C ASP A 54 3.96 -4.76 2.12
N ALA A 55 3.62 -5.88 2.78
CA ALA A 55 2.63 -6.81 2.24
C ALA A 55 1.25 -6.18 2.09
N ILE A 56 0.77 -5.45 3.10
CA ILE A 56 -0.52 -4.72 3.05
C ILE A 56 -0.49 -3.71 1.90
N ALA A 57 0.58 -2.91 1.80
CA ALA A 57 0.74 -1.92 0.74
C ALA A 57 0.70 -2.54 -0.65
N ILE A 58 1.38 -3.68 -0.86
CA ILE A 58 1.33 -4.43 -2.12
C ILE A 58 -0.10 -4.88 -2.44
N GLU A 59 -0.83 -5.43 -1.46
CA GLU A 59 -2.18 -5.93 -1.70
C GLU A 59 -3.16 -4.80 -2.03
N LEU A 60 -3.07 -3.66 -1.33
CA LEU A 60 -3.84 -2.46 -1.66
C LEU A 60 -3.52 -1.93 -3.07
N ALA A 61 -2.23 -1.78 -3.39
CA ALA A 61 -1.78 -1.31 -4.70
C ALA A 61 -2.28 -2.22 -5.83
N ARG A 62 -2.19 -3.54 -5.65
CA ARG A 62 -2.68 -4.52 -6.61
C ARG A 62 -4.21 -4.50 -6.75
N GLY A 63 -4.93 -4.46 -5.64
CA GLY A 63 -6.39 -4.41 -5.63
C GLY A 63 -6.92 -3.14 -6.29
N TYR A 64 -6.31 -1.99 -6.01
CA TYR A 64 -6.62 -0.72 -6.67
C TYR A 64 -6.31 -0.75 -8.17
N HIS A 65 -5.11 -1.22 -8.55
CA HIS A 65 -4.70 -1.32 -9.96
C HIS A 65 -5.65 -2.20 -10.79
N ARG A 66 -6.18 -3.29 -10.19
CA ARG A 66 -7.17 -4.17 -10.83
C ARG A 66 -8.60 -3.62 -10.81
N GLY A 67 -8.85 -2.46 -10.20
CA GLY A 67 -10.18 -1.87 -10.04
C GLY A 67 -11.08 -2.62 -9.04
N GLN A 68 -10.49 -3.41 -8.14
CA GLN A 68 -11.21 -4.20 -7.14
C GLN A 68 -11.37 -3.48 -5.80
N LEU A 69 -10.45 -2.56 -5.50
CA LEU A 69 -10.49 -1.70 -4.32
C LEU A 69 -10.64 -0.23 -4.76
N PRO A 70 -11.56 0.54 -4.15
CA PRO A 70 -11.71 1.95 -4.47
C PRO A 70 -10.57 2.78 -3.88
N TYR A 71 -10.26 3.92 -4.53
CA TYR A 71 -9.22 4.85 -4.08
C TYR A 71 -9.39 5.22 -2.59
N ALA A 72 -10.57 5.71 -2.21
CA ALA A 72 -10.85 6.19 -0.85
C ALA A 72 -10.57 5.13 0.23
N PHE A 73 -10.87 3.86 -0.04
CA PHE A 73 -10.54 2.77 0.88
C PHE A 73 -9.04 2.58 1.02
N CYS A 74 -8.31 2.51 -0.09
CA CYS A 74 -6.88 2.29 -0.07
C CYS A 74 -6.14 3.45 0.61
N ASP A 75 -6.52 4.68 0.25
CA ASP A 75 -6.00 5.92 0.79
C ASP A 75 -6.22 6.02 2.31
N GLU A 76 -7.44 5.77 2.78
CA GLU A 76 -7.76 5.74 4.21
C GLU A 76 -6.91 4.71 4.97
N VAL A 77 -6.79 3.48 4.43
CA VAL A 77 -6.02 2.41 5.10
C VAL A 77 -4.54 2.79 5.22
N VAL A 78 -3.91 3.34 4.16
CA VAL A 78 -2.50 3.76 4.24
C VAL A 78 -2.33 4.96 5.16
N ASN A 79 -3.28 5.90 5.20
CA ASN A 79 -3.28 7.04 6.14
C ASN A 79 -3.38 6.58 7.61
N LEU A 80 -4.24 5.61 7.91
CA LEU A 80 -4.34 5.04 9.28
C LEU A 80 -3.05 4.32 9.69
N LEU A 81 -2.42 3.60 8.76
CA LEU A 81 -1.18 2.86 9.03
C LEU A 81 0.05 3.78 9.10
N VAL A 82 0.12 4.86 8.31
CA VAL A 82 1.24 5.81 8.40
C VAL A 82 1.26 6.52 9.75
N GLY A 83 0.09 6.75 10.36
CA GLY A 83 0.00 7.24 11.75
C GLY A 83 0.73 6.33 12.75
N ARG A 84 0.76 5.01 12.50
CA ARG A 84 1.53 4.05 13.31
C ARG A 84 3.02 4.11 13.03
N LEU A 85 3.42 4.27 11.77
CA LEU A 85 4.82 4.56 11.44
C LEU A 85 5.31 5.79 12.20
N TYR A 86 4.58 6.91 12.16
CA TYR A 86 4.99 8.13 12.88
C TYR A 86 5.06 7.94 14.39
N ALA A 87 4.15 7.16 14.99
CA ALA A 87 4.17 6.85 16.42
C ALA A 87 5.39 5.98 16.80
N ASP A 88 5.76 5.04 15.94
CA ASP A 88 6.91 4.13 16.13
C ASP A 88 8.26 4.81 15.78
N ALA A 89 8.24 5.77 14.85
CA ALA A 89 9.40 6.52 14.35
C ALA A 89 10.02 7.52 15.31
N LEU A 90 9.50 7.63 16.54
CA LEU A 90 10.24 8.26 17.63
C LEU A 90 11.55 7.51 17.94
N VAL A 91 11.75 6.32 17.34
CA VAL A 91 12.92 5.44 17.53
C VAL A 91 13.95 5.55 16.37
N ASP A 92 13.55 5.38 15.11
CA ASP A 92 14.43 5.51 13.92
C ASP A 92 13.61 5.63 12.61
N ARG A 93 14.01 6.52 11.69
CA ARG A 93 13.37 6.64 10.36
C ARG A 93 14.00 5.72 9.32
N ASP A 94 15.24 5.27 9.54
CA ASP A 94 15.96 4.40 8.59
C ASP A 94 15.37 2.98 8.57
N THR A 95 14.48 2.64 9.51
CA THR A 95 13.79 1.35 9.61
C THR A 95 12.42 1.32 8.95
N TRP A 96 12.00 2.43 8.32
CA TRP A 96 10.67 2.51 7.70
C TRP A 96 10.55 1.54 6.52
N PRO A 97 9.44 0.80 6.40
CA PRO A 97 9.15 -0.02 5.21
C PRO A 97 9.10 0.88 3.96
N ALA A 98 10.17 0.81 3.15
CA ALA A 98 10.35 1.69 2.01
C ALA A 98 9.25 1.53 0.97
N LEU A 99 8.78 0.29 0.74
CA LEU A 99 7.73 0.02 -0.22
C LEU A 99 6.37 0.50 0.29
N PHE A 100 6.05 0.29 1.57
CA PHE A 100 4.87 0.91 2.19
C PHE A 100 4.91 2.44 2.01
N TRP A 101 6.06 3.07 2.24
CA TRP A 101 6.21 4.52 2.09
C TRP A 101 5.98 4.99 0.64
N GLU A 102 6.52 4.27 -0.35
CA GLU A 102 6.27 4.55 -1.78
C GLU A 102 4.76 4.45 -2.12
N VAL A 103 4.08 3.43 -1.63
CA VAL A 103 2.64 3.25 -1.85
C VAL A 103 1.82 4.34 -1.14
N TYR A 104 2.17 4.68 0.10
CA TYR A 104 1.55 5.79 0.83
C TYR A 104 1.65 7.10 0.03
N LEU A 105 2.85 7.46 -0.43
CA LEU A 105 3.06 8.67 -1.24
C LEU A 105 2.28 8.64 -2.57
N ALA A 106 2.07 7.47 -3.16
CA ALA A 106 1.30 7.33 -4.39
C ALA A 106 -0.20 7.62 -4.17
N PHE A 107 -0.77 7.16 -3.06
CA PHE A 107 -2.15 7.48 -2.69
C PHE A 107 -2.28 8.96 -2.27
N ASP A 108 -1.41 9.46 -1.39
CA ASP A 108 -1.37 10.87 -0.95
C ASP A 108 -1.30 11.87 -2.13
N ALA A 109 -0.59 11.52 -3.21
CA ALA A 109 -0.51 12.35 -4.41
C ALA A 109 -1.87 12.59 -5.10
N GLY A 110 -2.87 11.75 -4.82
CA GLY A 110 -4.25 11.84 -5.30
C GLY A 110 -5.15 12.75 -4.47
N GLU A 111 -4.75 13.16 -3.26
CA GLU A 111 -5.59 13.99 -2.39
C GLU A 111 -5.66 15.47 -2.84
N TYR A 112 -4.62 15.95 -3.53
CA TYR A 112 -4.41 17.39 -3.73
C TYR A 112 -4.56 17.83 -5.19
N PHE A 113 -5.52 18.73 -5.43
CA PHE A 113 -5.55 19.51 -6.66
C PHE A 113 -4.37 20.48 -6.71
N ARG A 114 -3.53 20.36 -7.74
CA ARG A 114 -2.37 21.24 -7.93
C ARG A 114 -2.78 22.58 -8.56
N PRO A 115 -2.00 23.66 -8.33
CA PRO A 115 -2.27 24.96 -8.94
C PRO A 115 -2.35 24.85 -10.47
N GLY A 116 -3.45 25.35 -11.05
CA GLY A 116 -3.69 25.30 -12.49
C GLY A 116 -4.29 23.99 -13.01
N GLU A 117 -4.59 23.04 -12.14
CA GLU A 117 -5.06 21.69 -12.50
C GLU A 117 -6.42 21.35 -11.88
N ARG A 118 -7.26 22.36 -11.60
CA ARG A 118 -8.53 22.16 -10.87
C ARG A 118 -9.55 21.30 -11.62
N ASP A 119 -9.43 21.22 -12.95
CA ASP A 119 -10.29 20.42 -13.81
C ASP A 119 -9.69 19.03 -14.11
N ILE A 120 -8.56 18.69 -13.48
CA ILE A 120 -7.90 17.40 -13.63
C ILE A 120 -8.10 16.60 -12.36
N ASP A 121 -8.59 15.37 -12.51
CA ASP A 121 -8.66 14.41 -11.41
C ASP A 121 -7.22 14.03 -10.96
N PRO A 122 -6.80 14.40 -9.74
CA PRO A 122 -5.47 14.07 -9.22
C PRO A 122 -5.26 12.55 -9.05
N VAL A 123 -6.31 11.78 -8.77
CA VAL A 123 -6.23 10.32 -8.62
C VAL A 123 -5.85 9.69 -9.95
N GLU A 124 -6.50 10.11 -11.04
CA GLU A 124 -6.20 9.62 -12.39
C GLU A 124 -4.83 10.08 -12.88
N LYS A 125 -4.45 11.33 -12.58
CA LYS A 125 -3.20 11.90 -13.07
C LYS A 125 -1.97 11.46 -12.28
N TYR A 126 -2.10 11.19 -10.98
CA TYR A 126 -0.97 10.94 -10.09
C TYR A 126 -1.01 9.56 -9.45
N THR A 127 -2.07 9.21 -8.73
CA THR A 127 -2.14 7.92 -8.02
C THR A 127 -2.12 6.75 -8.99
N ARG A 128 -2.96 6.77 -10.03
CA ARG A 128 -3.05 5.67 -11.00
C ARG A 128 -1.70 5.31 -11.66
N PRO A 129 -0.94 6.25 -12.24
CA PRO A 129 0.36 5.91 -12.84
C PRO A 129 1.42 5.51 -11.81
N LEU A 130 1.45 6.12 -10.62
CA LEU A 130 2.41 5.74 -9.57
C LEU A 130 2.16 4.32 -9.06
N ILE A 131 0.89 3.95 -8.84
CA ILE A 131 0.53 2.59 -8.43
C ILE A 131 0.81 1.58 -9.54
N GLU A 132 0.54 1.91 -10.81
CA GLU A 132 0.91 1.06 -11.95
C GLU A 132 2.43 0.77 -11.98
N GLU A 133 3.26 1.80 -11.77
CA GLU A 133 4.72 1.64 -11.69
C GLU A 133 5.13 0.71 -10.54
N ILE A 134 4.57 0.93 -9.34
CA ILE A 134 4.86 0.10 -8.16
C ILE A 134 4.45 -1.35 -8.40
N VAL A 135 3.23 -1.59 -8.90
CA VAL A 135 2.74 -2.93 -9.21
C VAL A 135 3.63 -3.62 -10.26
N GLY A 136 4.11 -2.88 -11.26
CA GLY A 136 5.07 -3.36 -12.25
C GLY A 136 6.41 -3.81 -11.64
N LYS A 137 6.91 -3.10 -10.63
CA LYS A 137 8.16 -3.44 -9.92
C LYS A 137 8.03 -4.69 -9.05
N VAL A 138 6.88 -4.88 -8.39
CA VAL A 138 6.66 -5.95 -7.40
C VAL A 138 5.99 -7.20 -7.97
N SER A 139 5.59 -7.18 -9.24
CA SER A 139 5.09 -8.35 -9.94
C SER A 139 6.25 -9.20 -10.47
N PRO A 140 6.20 -10.54 -10.38
CA PRO A 140 7.24 -11.37 -10.98
C PRO A 140 7.21 -11.24 -12.51
N GLY A 141 8.11 -10.41 -13.03
CA GLY A 141 8.59 -10.50 -14.42
C GLY A 141 8.24 -9.34 -15.35
N CYS A 142 9.08 -8.31 -15.36
CA CYS A 142 9.65 -7.83 -16.63
C CYS A 142 11.13 -7.44 -16.43
N ALA A 143 11.93 -8.42 -16.01
CA ALA A 143 13.37 -8.35 -16.26
C ALA A 143 13.56 -8.53 -17.76
N SER A 144 13.90 -7.44 -18.46
CA SER A 144 14.32 -7.45 -19.86
C SER A 144 15.37 -8.54 -20.09
N VAL A 145 14.98 -9.65 -20.71
CA VAL A 145 15.93 -10.60 -21.29
C VAL A 145 16.41 -9.97 -22.60
N VAL A 146 17.39 -9.06 -22.50
CA VAL A 146 18.20 -8.70 -23.66
C VAL A 146 19.05 -9.92 -24.00
N GLY A 147 18.55 -10.70 -24.96
CA GLY A 147 19.33 -11.73 -25.63
C GLY A 147 20.54 -11.08 -26.30
N LYS A 148 21.73 -11.40 -25.79
CA LYS A 148 23.00 -11.14 -26.46
C LYS A 148 23.00 -11.97 -27.76
N PRO A 149 23.23 -11.40 -28.96
CA PRO A 149 23.36 -12.22 -30.15
C PRO A 149 24.64 -13.07 -30.03
N ALA A 150 24.47 -14.37 -30.22
CA ALA A 150 25.56 -15.32 -30.35
C ALA A 150 26.41 -14.93 -31.57
N GLY A 151 27.72 -14.97 -31.39
CA GLY A 151 28.67 -14.78 -32.48
C GLY A 151 28.53 -15.85 -33.55
N SER A 152 28.77 -15.44 -34.78
CA SER A 152 29.45 -16.22 -35.82
C SER A 152 30.20 -15.25 -36.71
#